data_AF-A0A957IKP9-F1
#
_entry.id   AF-A0A957IKP9-F1
#
_cell.length_a   1.000
_cell.length_b   1.000
_cell.length_c   1.000
_cell.angle_alpha   90.00
_cell.angle_beta   90.00
_cell.angle_gamma   90.00
#
_symmetry.space_group_name_H-M   'P 1'
#
loop_
_entity.id
_entity.type
_entity.pdbx_description
1 polymer ?
#
loop_
_entity_poly.entity_id
_entity_poly.type
_entity_poly.pdbx_seq_one_letter_code
_entity_poly.pdbx_strand_id
1 'polypeptide(L)'
;IRQITKDQSLVAKLVEEGAITEEEAHFHPRRNVILYSLGSERSPKIDLFEETLETGDILFLCSDGLTRHVADEEIALVLSEDPPDKAASRLINKANDRGGEDNISVAVIRFEGETAVATETASVPRTQPLVMPAAMPANEDEVNRSALWVYTLALGLVQATLIFLVWLLLRV
;
A
#
# COMPACT_ATOMS: atom_id res chain seq x y z
N ILE A 1 5.79 8.02 18.45
CA ILE A 1 5.08 6.97 17.69
C ILE A 1 5.91 5.69 17.76
N ARG A 2 5.29 4.52 17.88
CA ARG A 2 5.97 3.22 17.86
C ARG A 2 5.41 2.39 16.71
N GLN A 3 6.26 1.95 15.80
CA GLN A 3 5.85 1.08 14.70
C GLN A 3 5.67 -0.37 15.22
N ILE A 4 4.51 -0.95 14.96
CA ILE A 4 4.17 -2.33 15.35
C ILE A 4 4.48 -3.30 14.21
N THR A 5 4.09 -2.94 13.00
CA THR A 5 4.29 -3.75 11.79
C THR A 5 5.71 -3.66 11.27
N LYS A 6 6.15 -4.68 10.54
CA LYS A 6 7.40 -4.63 9.77
C LYS A 6 7.05 -4.63 8.29
N ASP A 7 7.67 -3.74 7.53
CA ASP A 7 7.46 -3.69 6.10
C ASP A 7 7.95 -4.96 5.43
N GLN A 8 7.06 -5.61 4.68
CA GLN A 8 7.38 -6.79 3.88
C GLN A 8 7.97 -6.39 2.52
N SER A 9 8.98 -5.51 2.54
CA SER A 9 9.67 -4.99 1.36
C SER A 9 11.05 -5.61 1.19
N LEU A 10 11.58 -5.58 -0.04
CA LEU A 10 12.92 -6.06 -0.34
C LEU A 10 13.98 -5.33 0.48
N VAL A 11 13.86 -4.01 0.60
CA VAL A 11 14.85 -3.19 1.33
C VAL A 11 14.82 -3.48 2.82
N ALA A 12 13.64 -3.68 3.42
CA ALA A 12 13.53 -4.08 4.82
C ALA A 12 14.23 -5.43 5.07
N LYS A 13 14.09 -6.38 4.13
CA LYS A 13 14.78 -7.66 4.22
C LYS A 13 16.31 -7.53 4.10
N LEU A 14 16.78 -6.68 3.20
CA LEU A 14 18.22 -6.43 3.03
C LEU A 14 18.84 -5.73 4.26
N VAL A 15 18.10 -4.83 4.90
CA VAL A 15 18.52 -4.22 6.18
C VAL A 15 18.59 -5.28 7.28
N GLU A 16 17.57 -6.14 7.39
CA GLU A 16 17.55 -7.24 8.37
C GLU A 16 18.73 -8.22 8.21
N GLU A 17 19.13 -8.48 6.96
CA GLU A 17 20.29 -9.33 6.62
C GLU A 17 21.65 -8.60 6.77
N GLY A 18 21.64 -7.31 7.10
CA GLY A 18 22.85 -6.48 7.22
C GLY A 18 23.53 -6.18 5.88
N ALA A 19 22.83 -6.36 4.76
CA ALA A 19 23.36 -6.11 3.43
C ALA A 19 23.40 -4.61 3.07
N ILE A 20 22.51 -3.82 3.65
CA ILE A 20 22.44 -2.36 3.53
C ILE A 20 22.09 -1.73 4.88
N THR A 21 22.39 -0.45 5.03
CA THR A 21 21.98 0.38 6.17
C THR A 21 20.54 0.91 6.02
N GLU A 22 19.93 1.38 7.11
CA GLU A 22 18.60 2.01 7.07
C GLU A 22 18.60 3.27 6.19
N GLU A 23 19.68 4.05 6.23
CA GLU A 23 19.84 5.24 5.39
C GLU A 23 19.90 4.87 3.91
N GLU A 24 20.63 3.80 3.55
CA GLU A 24 20.70 3.30 2.19
C GLU A 24 19.36 2.76 1.70
N ALA A 25 18.58 2.13 2.58
CA ALA A 25 17.25 1.62 2.25
C ALA A 25 16.30 2.72 1.74
N HIS A 26 16.39 3.94 2.30
CA HIS A 26 15.55 5.07 1.89
C HIS A 26 15.79 5.51 0.45
N PHE A 27 17.03 5.43 -0.05
CA PHE A 27 17.40 5.86 -1.40
C PHE A 27 17.60 4.69 -2.38
N HIS A 28 17.34 3.46 -1.93
CA HIS A 28 17.56 2.28 -2.74
C HIS A 28 16.64 2.27 -3.97
N PRO A 29 17.16 1.96 -5.19
CA PRO A 29 16.37 2.00 -6.42
C PRO A 29 15.18 1.03 -6.41
N ARG A 30 15.22 0.01 -5.55
CA ARG A 30 14.16 -1.00 -5.39
C ARG A 30 13.39 -0.88 -4.07
N ARG A 31 13.36 0.30 -3.45
CA ARG A 31 12.65 0.57 -2.19
C ARG A 31 11.16 0.25 -2.20
N ASN A 32 10.52 0.34 -3.37
CA ASN A 32 9.09 0.06 -3.53
C ASN A 32 8.78 -1.41 -3.90
N VAL A 33 9.77 -2.32 -3.85
CA VAL A 33 9.54 -3.74 -4.16
C VAL A 33 8.99 -4.46 -2.93
N ILE A 34 7.74 -4.91 -3.02
CA ILE A 34 7.06 -5.71 -1.99
C ILE A 34 7.33 -7.20 -2.24
N LEU A 35 7.58 -7.96 -1.17
CA LEU A 35 7.86 -9.40 -1.24
C LEU A 35 6.60 -10.26 -1.14
N TYR A 36 5.59 -9.79 -0.41
CA TYR A 36 4.35 -10.51 -0.16
C TYR A 36 3.14 -9.64 -0.47
N SER A 37 2.16 -10.19 -1.16
CA SER A 37 0.88 -9.54 -1.43
C SER A 37 -0.23 -10.57 -1.37
N LEU A 38 -1.44 -10.14 -1.03
CA LEU A 38 -2.59 -11.02 -1.13
C LEU A 38 -2.85 -11.35 -2.61
N GLY A 39 -3.11 -12.63 -2.92
CA GLY A 39 -3.43 -13.11 -4.26
C GLY A 39 -2.26 -13.59 -5.11
N SER A 40 -0.99 -13.39 -4.70
CA SER A 40 0.17 -13.96 -5.40
C SER A 40 0.40 -15.43 -5.07
N GLU A 41 0.05 -15.85 -3.85
CA GLU A 41 0.26 -17.19 -3.33
C GLU A 41 -1.04 -17.73 -2.71
N ARG A 42 -1.22 -19.06 -2.73
CA ARG A 42 -2.38 -19.73 -2.12
C ARG A 42 -2.39 -19.65 -0.59
N SER A 43 -1.23 -19.49 0.03
CA SER A 43 -1.07 -19.41 1.48
C SER A 43 -0.09 -18.29 1.82
N PRO A 44 -0.54 -17.02 1.78
CA PRO A 44 0.35 -15.89 2.01
C PRO A 44 0.92 -15.90 3.43
N LYS A 45 2.16 -15.46 3.58
CA LYS A 45 2.76 -15.23 4.89
C LYS A 45 2.11 -13.99 5.53
N ILE A 46 1.45 -14.18 6.68
CA ILE A 46 0.79 -13.11 7.44
C ILE A 46 1.50 -12.97 8.78
N ASP A 47 1.90 -11.75 9.11
CA ASP A 47 2.46 -11.42 10.41
C ASP A 47 1.32 -10.97 11.36
N LEU A 48 1.27 -11.56 12.56
CA LEU A 48 0.28 -11.26 13.59
C LEU A 48 0.98 -10.59 14.77
N PHE A 49 0.39 -9.51 15.26
CA PHE A 49 0.90 -8.72 16.37
C PHE A 49 -0.22 -8.56 17.41
N GLU A 50 0.13 -8.73 18.68
CA GLU A 50 -0.77 -8.52 19.82
C GLU A 50 -0.22 -7.37 20.66
N GLU A 51 -1.09 -6.39 20.95
CA GLU A 51 -0.72 -5.19 21.70
C GLU A 51 -1.80 -4.93 22.76
N THR A 52 -1.35 -4.63 23.98
CA THR A 52 -2.25 -4.22 25.07
C THR A 52 -2.41 -2.72 25.00
N LEU A 53 -3.66 -2.24 25.04
CA LEU A 53 -3.98 -0.81 24.94
C LEU A 53 -4.37 -0.26 26.30
N GLU A 54 -3.85 0.92 26.60
CA GLU A 54 -4.22 1.71 27.77
C GLU A 54 -5.10 2.89 27.38
N THR A 55 -5.92 3.36 28.32
CA THR A 55 -6.78 4.53 28.09
C THR A 55 -5.94 5.72 27.62
N GLY A 56 -6.30 6.28 26.47
CA GLY A 56 -5.57 7.39 25.84
C GLY A 56 -4.64 6.95 24.71
N ASP A 57 -4.39 5.65 24.52
CA ASP A 57 -3.61 5.16 23.40
C ASP A 57 -4.28 5.46 22.06
N ILE A 58 -3.45 5.71 21.05
CA ILE A 58 -3.89 6.00 19.69
C ILE A 58 -3.28 4.95 18.76
N LEU A 59 -4.14 4.14 18.15
CA LEU A 59 -3.75 3.31 17.02
C LEU A 59 -3.95 4.09 15.74
N PHE A 60 -2.99 3.92 14.84
CA PHE A 60 -2.98 4.58 13.56
C PHE A 60 -2.49 3.58 12.52
N LEU A 61 -3.26 3.48 11.43
CA LEU A 61 -2.92 2.70 10.25
C LEU A 61 -2.83 3.64 9.07
N CYS A 62 -1.85 3.44 8.21
CA CYS A 62 -1.73 4.19 6.98
C CYS A 62 -1.15 3.34 5.84
N SER A 63 -1.40 3.79 4.61
CA SER A 63 -0.62 3.34 3.45
C SER A 63 0.76 4.02 3.44
N ASP A 64 1.69 3.42 2.69
CA ASP A 64 3.02 3.96 2.38
C ASP A 64 2.97 5.33 1.68
N GLY A 65 1.86 5.64 1.00
CA GLY A 65 1.58 6.97 0.46
C GLY A 65 1.67 8.09 1.51
N LEU A 66 1.39 7.82 2.79
CA LEU A 66 1.53 8.85 3.84
C LEU A 66 2.99 8.98 4.31
N THR A 67 3.60 7.87 4.72
CA THR A 67 4.91 7.86 5.40
C THR A 67 6.06 8.27 4.47
N ARG A 68 5.85 8.26 3.15
CA ARG A 68 6.79 8.86 2.18
C ARG A 68 6.86 10.38 2.26
N HIS A 69 5.78 11.04 2.67
CA HIS A 69 5.67 12.49 2.64
C HIS A 69 5.64 13.13 4.03
N VAL A 70 5.20 12.40 5.06
CA VAL A 70 5.04 12.92 6.43
C VAL A 70 5.89 12.11 7.39
N ALA A 71 6.77 12.80 8.13
CA ALA A 71 7.66 12.18 9.10
C ALA A 71 6.92 11.78 10.39
N ASP A 72 7.45 10.78 11.08
CA ASP A 72 6.89 10.20 12.30
C ASP A 72 6.62 11.23 13.40
N GLU A 73 7.49 12.23 13.56
CA GLU A 73 7.33 13.29 14.56
C GLU A 73 6.12 14.17 14.25
N GLU A 74 5.89 14.48 12.97
CA GLU A 74 4.72 15.25 12.55
C GLU A 74 3.43 14.45 12.68
N ILE A 75 3.49 13.15 12.38
CA ILE A 75 2.35 12.24 12.60
C ILE A 75 1.98 12.24 14.07
N ALA A 76 2.96 12.04 14.96
CA ALA A 76 2.73 12.03 16.40
C ALA A 76 2.13 13.35 16.92
N LEU A 77 2.64 14.49 16.42
CA LEU A 77 2.11 15.80 16.79
C LEU A 77 0.63 15.93 16.39
N VAL A 78 0.28 15.63 15.13
CA VAL A 78 -1.09 15.73 14.64
C VAL A 78 -2.05 14.81 15.41
N LEU A 79 -1.64 13.56 15.67
CA LEU A 79 -2.45 12.61 16.43
C LEU A 79 -2.68 13.06 17.88
N SER A 80 -1.72 13.79 18.47
CA SER A 80 -1.83 14.30 19.85
C SER A 80 -2.74 15.53 19.98
N GLU A 81 -2.75 16.41 18.98
CA GLU A 81 -3.47 17.68 19.01
C GLU A 81 -4.94 17.54 18.59
N ASP A 82 -5.22 16.68 17.62
CA ASP A 82 -6.51 16.62 16.94
C ASP A 82 -7.35 15.39 17.35
N PRO A 83 -8.69 15.49 17.31
CA PRO A 83 -9.56 14.32 17.38
C PRO A 83 -9.35 13.42 16.14
N PRO A 84 -9.68 12.12 16.20
CA PRO A 84 -9.32 11.14 15.16
C PRO A 84 -9.72 11.52 13.73
N ASP A 85 -10.92 12.09 13.55
CA ASP A 85 -11.46 12.53 12.26
C ASP A 85 -10.66 13.68 11.65
N LYS A 86 -10.32 14.68 12.48
CA LYS A 86 -9.52 15.84 12.05
C LYS A 86 -8.07 15.45 11.84
N ALA A 87 -7.51 14.60 12.69
CA ALA A 87 -6.16 14.11 12.58
C ALA A 87 -5.96 13.38 11.25
N ALA A 88 -6.85 12.44 10.90
CA ALA A 88 -6.80 11.73 9.63
C ALA A 88 -6.86 12.69 8.43
N SER A 89 -7.79 13.65 8.45
CA SER A 89 -7.95 14.64 7.38
C SER A 89 -6.70 15.54 7.24
N ARG A 90 -6.13 16.00 8.37
CA ARG A 90 -4.94 16.86 8.39
C ARG A 90 -3.70 16.13 7.87
N LEU A 91 -3.54 14.85 8.19
CA LEU A 91 -2.45 14.01 7.68
C LEU A 91 -2.56 13.80 6.16
N ILE A 92 -3.75 13.48 5.66
CA ILE A 92 -3.99 13.34 4.22
C ILE A 92 -3.65 14.63 3.47
N ASN A 93 -4.12 15.78 3.97
CA ASN A 93 -3.83 17.08 3.36
C ASN A 93 -2.33 17.39 3.35
N LYS A 94 -1.63 17.15 4.47
CA LYS A 94 -0.17 17.33 4.55
C LYS A 94 0.59 16.49 3.51
N ALA A 95 0.19 15.25 3.28
CA ALA A 95 0.81 14.40 2.28
C ALA A 95 0.51 14.88 0.84
N ASN A 96 -0.73 15.29 0.57
CA ASN A 96 -1.12 15.88 -0.71
C ASN A 96 -0.33 17.17 -1.02
N ASP A 97 -0.18 18.06 -0.05
CA ASP A 97 0.57 19.32 -0.19
C ASP A 97 2.06 19.10 -0.53
N ARG A 98 2.58 17.89 -0.27
CA ARG A 98 3.98 17.50 -0.51
C ARG A 98 4.18 16.65 -1.76
N GLY A 99 3.17 16.53 -2.61
CA GLY A 99 3.25 15.88 -3.91
C GLY A 99 2.10 14.92 -4.17
N GLY A 100 1.64 14.19 -3.14
CA GLY A 100 0.51 13.26 -3.26
C GLY A 100 0.70 12.24 -4.41
N GLU A 101 1.91 11.69 -4.53
CA GLU A 101 2.29 10.88 -5.70
C GLU A 101 1.61 9.50 -5.74
N ASP A 102 1.04 9.06 -4.63
CA ASP A 102 0.43 7.76 -4.44
C ASP A 102 -0.93 7.88 -3.71
N ASN A 103 -1.69 6.79 -3.67
CA ASN A 103 -2.92 6.72 -2.89
C ASN A 103 -2.61 6.77 -1.38
N ILE A 104 -3.21 7.77 -0.72
CA ILE A 104 -3.05 7.98 0.72
C ILE A 104 -4.31 7.48 1.42
N SER A 105 -4.14 6.53 2.34
CA SER A 105 -5.21 6.03 3.21
C SER A 105 -4.74 6.11 4.66
N VAL A 106 -5.62 6.57 5.54
CA VAL A 106 -5.34 6.72 6.98
C VAL A 106 -6.56 6.29 7.79
N ALA A 107 -6.33 5.52 8.84
CA ALA A 107 -7.32 5.21 9.88
C ALA A 107 -6.73 5.53 11.26
N VAL A 108 -7.51 6.21 12.11
CA VAL A 108 -7.11 6.61 13.47
C VAL A 108 -8.15 6.10 14.46
N ILE A 109 -7.69 5.46 15.52
CA ILE A 109 -8.53 4.93 16.60
C ILE A 109 -7.93 5.41 17.92
N ARG A 110 -8.73 6.07 18.75
CA ARG A 110 -8.36 6.44 20.12
C ARG A 110 -9.05 5.48 21.08
N PHE A 111 -8.27 4.85 21.95
CA PHE A 111 -8.79 3.92 22.95
C PHE A 111 -9.24 4.68 24.20
N GLU A 112 -10.54 4.63 24.49
CA GLU A 112 -11.14 5.31 25.65
C GLU A 112 -11.63 4.34 26.73
N GLY A 113 -11.36 3.03 26.60
CA GLY A 113 -11.76 2.02 27.57
C GLY A 113 -10.84 1.98 28.79
N GLU A 114 -11.36 1.54 29.94
CA GLU A 114 -10.52 1.15 31.08
C GLU A 114 -9.74 -0.12 30.70
N THR A 115 -8.45 -0.15 31.08
CA THR A 115 -7.58 -1.32 30.88
C THR A 115 -8.24 -2.54 31.51
N ALA A 116 -8.82 -3.41 30.69
CA ALA A 116 -9.22 -4.72 31.14
C ALA A 116 -7.93 -5.46 31.47
N VAL A 117 -7.64 -5.60 32.76
CA VAL A 117 -6.65 -6.57 33.24
C VAL A 117 -7.10 -7.91 32.65
N ALA A 118 -6.33 -8.41 31.68
CA ALA A 118 -6.59 -9.68 31.05
C ALA A 118 -6.41 -10.76 32.10
N THR A 119 -7.47 -11.11 32.81
CA THR A 119 -7.53 -12.35 33.58
C THR A 119 -7.29 -13.47 32.57
N GLU A 120 -6.20 -14.21 32.78
CA GLU A 120 -5.76 -15.38 32.01
C GLU A 120 -6.84 -16.50 32.02
N THR A 121 -7.99 -16.32 31.40
CA THR A 121 -8.95 -17.40 31.10
C THR A 121 -9.96 -17.05 30.01
N ALA A 122 -9.58 -16.23 29.03
CA ALA A 122 -10.37 -16.08 27.81
C ALA A 122 -9.64 -16.82 26.69
N SER A 123 -10.10 -18.04 26.39
CA SER A 123 -9.75 -18.71 25.14
C SER A 123 -9.99 -17.73 24.00
N VAL A 124 -8.91 -17.32 23.32
CA VAL A 124 -8.96 -16.54 22.08
C VAL A 124 -10.13 -17.09 21.27
N PRO A 125 -11.15 -16.29 20.90
CA PRO A 125 -12.11 -16.75 19.92
C PRO A 125 -11.27 -17.02 18.69
N ARG A 126 -11.04 -18.30 18.36
CA ARG A 126 -10.48 -18.67 17.06
C ARG A 126 -11.38 -17.98 16.05
N THR A 127 -10.91 -16.87 15.50
CA THR A 127 -11.54 -16.26 14.34
C THR A 127 -11.68 -17.40 13.35
N GLN A 128 -12.92 -17.73 13.02
CA GLN A 128 -13.16 -18.74 12.00
C GLN A 128 -12.33 -18.28 10.79
N PRO A 129 -11.53 -19.18 10.18
CA PRO A 129 -10.86 -18.84 8.94
C PRO A 129 -11.91 -18.22 8.03
N LEU A 130 -11.61 -17.06 7.47
CA LEU A 130 -12.48 -16.40 6.52
C LEU A 130 -12.75 -17.43 5.42
N VAL A 131 -13.94 -18.04 5.45
CA VAL A 131 -14.35 -18.98 4.41
C VAL A 131 -14.54 -18.11 3.19
N MET A 132 -13.52 -18.07 2.33
CA MET A 132 -13.68 -17.43 1.04
C MET A 132 -14.84 -18.15 0.36
N PRO A 133 -15.92 -17.45 -0.04
CA PRO A 133 -16.89 -18.06 -0.94
C PRO A 133 -16.10 -18.63 -2.12
N ALA A 134 -16.46 -19.84 -2.54
CA ALA A 134 -15.86 -20.49 -3.71
C ALA A 134 -15.70 -19.43 -4.79
N ALA A 135 -14.47 -19.27 -5.28
CA ALA A 135 -14.09 -18.21 -6.19
C ALA A 135 -15.25 -17.94 -7.15
N MET A 136 -15.73 -16.68 -7.16
CA MET A 136 -16.59 -16.20 -8.24
C MET A 136 -15.98 -16.76 -9.52
N PRO A 137 -16.74 -17.47 -10.38
CA PRO A 137 -16.18 -17.90 -11.64
C PRO A 137 -15.58 -16.65 -12.25
N ALA A 138 -14.28 -16.70 -12.56
CA ALA A 138 -13.65 -15.65 -13.30
C ALA A 138 -14.51 -15.52 -14.55
N ASN A 139 -15.37 -14.50 -14.58
CA ASN A 139 -15.83 -13.98 -15.84
C ASN A 139 -14.56 -13.33 -16.36
N GLU A 140 -13.69 -14.17 -16.93
CA GLU A 140 -12.85 -13.78 -18.02
C GLU A 140 -13.85 -13.24 -19.02
N ASP A 141 -14.14 -11.93 -18.91
CA ASP A 141 -14.50 -11.18 -20.08
C ASP A 141 -13.37 -11.53 -21.05
N GLU A 142 -13.62 -12.49 -21.93
CA GLU A 142 -12.82 -12.78 -23.10
C GLU A 142 -12.86 -11.48 -23.90
N VAL A 143 -12.06 -10.50 -23.47
CA VAL A 143 -11.72 -9.32 -24.24
C VAL A 143 -11.25 -9.92 -25.53
N ASN A 144 -12.07 -9.78 -26.56
CA ASN A 144 -11.99 -10.56 -27.79
C ASN A 144 -10.58 -10.39 -28.39
N ARG A 145 -9.64 -11.27 -28.01
CA ARG A 145 -8.20 -11.13 -28.30
C ARG A 145 -7.96 -11.12 -29.80
N SER A 146 -8.89 -11.70 -30.56
CA SER A 146 -8.90 -11.68 -32.02
C SER A 146 -9.09 -10.27 -32.62
N ALA A 147 -9.87 -9.39 -31.97
CA ALA A 147 -10.11 -8.03 -32.44
C ALA A 147 -8.92 -7.09 -32.18
N LEU A 148 -8.16 -7.31 -31.10
CA LEU A 148 -6.97 -6.51 -30.78
C LEU A 148 -5.91 -6.57 -31.87
N TRP A 149 -5.67 -7.74 -32.47
CA TRP A 149 -4.72 -7.90 -33.58
C TRP A 149 -5.12 -7.10 -34.83
N VAL A 150 -6.42 -6.96 -35.09
CA VAL A 150 -6.94 -6.17 -36.22
C VAL A 150 -6.66 -4.69 -36.01
N TYR A 151 -6.90 -4.16 -34.80
CA TYR A 151 -6.58 -2.78 -34.47
C TYR A 151 -5.08 -2.49 -34.52
N THR A 152 -4.24 -3.41 -34.02
CA THR A 152 -2.77 -3.28 -34.10
C THR A 152 -2.28 -3.24 -35.55
N LEU A 153 -2.80 -4.11 -36.41
CA LEU A 153 -2.45 -4.10 -37.84
C LEU A 153 -2.94 -2.83 -38.55
N ALA A 154 -4.17 -2.39 -38.28
CA ALA A 154 -4.73 -1.18 -38.87
C ALA A 154 -3.94 0.07 -38.46
N LEU A 155 -3.60 0.18 -37.17
CA LEU A 155 -2.80 1.28 -36.65
C LEU A 155 -1.39 1.29 -37.25
N GLY A 156 -0.74 0.11 -37.37
CA GLY A 156 0.57 -0.01 -38.02
C GLY A 156 0.56 0.44 -39.48
N LEU A 157 -0.50 0.13 -40.22
CA LEU A 157 -0.66 0.52 -41.61
C LEU A 157 -0.87 2.04 -41.77
N VAL A 158 -1.68 2.64 -40.88
CA VAL A 158 -1.86 4.10 -40.81
C VAL A 158 -0.55 4.81 -40.43
N GLN A 159 0.20 4.25 -39.48
CA GLN A 159 1.48 4.84 -39.08
C GLN A 159 2.52 4.77 -40.21
N ALA A 160 2.59 3.66 -40.94
CA ALA A 160 3.50 3.51 -42.07
C ALA A 160 3.18 4.47 -43.23
N THR A 161 1.89 4.67 -43.55
CA THR A 161 1.48 5.61 -44.59
C THR A 161 1.75 7.06 -44.20
N LEU A 162 1.53 7.44 -42.94
CA LEU A 162 1.90 8.75 -42.41
C LEU A 162 3.40 9.00 -42.49
N ILE A 163 4.23 8.05 -42.05
CA ILE A 163 5.70 8.15 -42.14
C ILE A 163 6.13 8.31 -43.60
N PHE A 164 5.56 7.53 -44.51
CA PHE A 164 5.86 7.61 -45.94
C PHE A 164 5.44 8.96 -46.55
N LEU A 165 4.27 9.48 -46.19
CA LEU A 165 3.80 10.80 -46.64
C LEU A 165 4.69 11.93 -46.13
N VAL A 166 5.07 11.89 -44.86
CA VAL A 166 6.00 12.87 -44.27
C VAL A 166 7.36 12.80 -44.97
N TRP A 167 7.89 11.60 -45.21
CA TRP A 167 9.13 11.42 -45.96
C TRP A 167 9.03 11.95 -47.40
N LEU A 168 7.90 11.72 -48.08
CA LEU A 168 7.65 12.23 -49.44
C LEU A 168 7.63 13.76 -49.45
N LEU A 169 6.96 14.40 -48.49
CA LEU A 169 6.89 15.85 -48.34
C LEU A 169 8.25 16.48 -48.01
N LEU A 170 9.09 15.80 -47.24
CA LEU A 170 10.44 16.27 -46.91
C LEU A 170 11.49 16.02 -48.00
N ARG A 171 11.14 15.24 -49.04
CA ARG A 171 12.03 14.91 -50.17
C ARG A 171 11.86 15.85 -51.38
N VAL A 172 10.84 16.71 -51.36
CA VAL A 172 10.64 17.82 -52.32
C VAL A 172 11.40 19.04 -51.82
#